data_AF-A0A382RW49-F1
#
_entry.id   AF-A0A382RW49-F1
#
_cell.length_a   1.000
_cell.length_b   1.000
_cell.length_c   1.000
_cell.angle_alpha   90.00
_cell.angle_beta   90.00
_cell.angle_gamma   90.00
#
_symmetry.space_group_name_H-M   'P 1'
#
loop_
_entity.id
_entity.type
_entity.pdbx_description
1 polymer ?
#
loop_
_entity_poly.entity_id
_entity_poly.type
_entity_poly.pdbx_seq_one_letter_code
_entity_poly.pdbx_strand_id
1 'polypeptide(L)'
;MHLERCPQCQHQLSADDNFCASCGTSVSNDTESAHSGPLVPDLPHQASTSDADSTDAPDALRPGAGPVRRFFEHDFVTTAFVIVLQIGTFGIWPVHYMKQLTEWLDDAQPEQQNTVLPSISVEFMAANFVFAYTNAGATLLSLSDAENLAYSVFGSLISLIAVVLHVVWAFKLRTRLHALWHSTFQHAGVLSSFLTLVLGVIYLNFKLLSLKARAEPTPRT
;
A
#
# COMPACT_ATOMS: atom_id res chain seq x y z
N MET A 1 7.74 32.97 30.66
CA MET A 1 7.06 31.95 29.84
C MET A 1 7.85 31.83 28.54
N HIS A 2 8.76 30.85 28.46
CA HIS A 2 9.46 30.57 27.20
C HIS A 2 8.50 29.75 26.33
N LEU A 3 8.08 30.30 25.18
CA LEU A 3 7.37 29.54 24.15
C LEU A 3 8.41 28.76 23.36
N GLU A 4 8.41 27.44 23.52
CA GLU A 4 9.22 26.57 22.68
C GLU A 4 8.52 26.36 21.33
N ARG A 5 9.30 26.41 20.25
CA ARG A 5 8.81 26.13 18.89
C ARG A 5 9.40 24.82 18.44
N CYS A 6 8.59 24.04 17.73
CA CYS A 6 9.06 22.80 17.13
C CYS A 6 10.21 23.07 16.16
N PRO A 7 11.36 22.39 16.28
CA PRO A 7 12.52 22.62 15.42
C PRO A 7 12.24 22.25 13.95
N GLN A 8 11.23 21.43 13.68
CA GLN A 8 10.94 20.95 12.33
C GLN A 8 9.93 21.82 11.56
N CYS A 9 8.87 22.29 12.22
CA CYS A 9 7.76 22.99 11.57
C CYS A 9 7.49 24.39 12.15
N GLN A 10 8.26 24.80 13.16
CA GLN A 10 8.13 26.08 13.88
C GLN A 10 6.77 26.32 14.56
N HIS A 11 5.94 25.27 14.67
CA HIS A 11 4.68 25.33 15.40
C HIS A 11 4.95 25.56 16.89
N GLN A 12 4.09 26.34 17.55
CA GLN A 12 4.21 26.58 19.00
C GLN A 12 3.88 25.31 19.76
N LEU A 13 4.73 24.95 20.71
CA LEU A 13 4.55 23.80 21.59
C LEU A 13 4.11 24.29 22.98
N SER A 14 3.26 23.50 23.64
CA SER A 14 3.02 23.66 25.07
C SER A 14 4.19 23.08 25.86
N ALA A 15 4.45 23.61 27.06
CA ALA A 15 5.60 23.21 27.88
C ALA A 15 5.57 21.72 28.32
N ASP A 16 4.43 21.05 28.19
CA ASP A 16 4.24 19.65 28.55
C ASP A 16 4.16 18.70 27.33
N ASP A 17 4.34 19.23 26.10
CA ASP A 17 4.20 18.44 24.88
C ASP A 17 5.48 17.64 24.56
N ASN A 18 5.42 16.32 24.73
CA ASN A 18 6.50 15.41 24.30
C ASN A 18 6.56 15.22 22.76
N PHE A 19 5.52 15.67 22.04
CA PHE A 19 5.40 15.52 20.59
C PHE A 19 4.70 16.74 19.97
N CYS A 20 5.15 17.15 18.78
CA CYS A 20 4.47 18.22 18.05
C CYS A 20 3.17 17.72 17.40
N ALA A 21 2.01 18.27 17.80
CA ALA A 21 0.72 17.92 17.22
C ALA A 21 0.60 18.24 15.71
N SER A 22 1.42 19.16 15.18
CA SER A 22 1.35 19.56 13.77
C SER A 22 2.17 18.69 12.82
N CYS A 23 3.28 18.10 13.27
CA CYS A 23 4.18 17.31 12.41
C CYS A 23 4.59 15.95 12.97
N GLY A 24 4.24 15.64 14.22
CA GLY A 24 4.51 14.36 14.88
C GLY A 24 5.94 14.19 15.39
N THR A 25 6.81 15.20 15.29
CA THR A 25 8.19 15.14 15.78
C THR A 25 8.23 15.07 17.31
N SER A 26 9.01 14.14 17.87
CA SER A 26 9.27 14.08 19.32
C SER A 26 10.13 15.25 19.77
N VAL A 27 9.74 15.88 20.86
CA VAL A 27 10.46 17.00 21.48
C VAL A 27 10.79 16.54 22.89
N SER A 28 12.01 16.05 23.10
CA SER A 28 12.44 15.53 24.39
C SER A 28 12.70 16.70 25.34
N ASN A 29 11.86 16.85 26.37
CA ASN A 29 12.15 17.71 27.51
C ASN A 29 13.10 16.97 28.46
N ASP A 30 14.40 17.19 28.29
CA ASP A 30 15.41 16.69 29.22
C ASP A 30 15.36 17.50 30.53
N THR A 31 14.47 17.12 31.45
CA THR A 31 14.54 17.53 32.85
C THR A 31 13.92 16.47 33.76
N GLU A 32 14.66 15.41 34.10
CA GLU A 32 14.86 14.99 35.51
C GLU A 32 15.89 13.85 35.67
N SER A 33 17.02 14.23 36.26
CA SER A 33 17.81 13.53 37.30
C SER A 33 18.46 12.16 37.06
N ALA A 34 19.79 12.23 37.14
CA ALA A 34 20.76 11.18 37.39
C ALA A 34 20.75 10.64 38.84
N HIS A 35 20.83 9.31 38.99
CA HIS A 35 21.49 8.49 40.05
C HIS A 35 20.92 7.06 39.91
N SER A 36 21.63 5.94 39.74
CA SER A 36 22.88 5.46 40.36
C SER A 36 23.35 4.26 39.51
N GLY A 37 24.57 4.19 39.01
CA GLY A 37 25.67 3.50 39.70
C GLY A 37 26.28 2.38 38.81
N PRO A 38 27.56 2.01 39.01
CA PRO A 38 28.51 1.65 37.93
C PRO A 38 28.93 0.18 37.95
N LEU A 39 29.62 -0.29 36.89
CA LEU A 39 30.75 -1.25 36.98
C LEU A 39 31.33 -1.63 35.59
N VAL A 40 32.66 -1.43 35.48
CA VAL A 40 33.68 -2.23 34.73
C VAL A 40 34.24 -1.67 33.40
N PRO A 41 35.56 -1.80 33.15
CA PRO A 41 36.45 -0.73 32.66
C PRO A 41 37.18 -1.00 31.32
N ASP A 42 37.83 0.08 30.83
CA ASP A 42 39.03 0.20 29.99
C ASP A 42 39.35 -0.84 28.91
N LEU A 43 39.33 -0.42 27.64
CA LEU A 43 40.30 -0.87 26.62
C LEU A 43 40.57 0.25 25.58
N PRO A 44 41.75 0.27 24.94
CA PRO A 44 42.50 1.48 24.64
C PRO A 44 42.26 2.06 23.25
N HIS A 45 42.65 3.34 23.12
CA HIS A 45 42.84 4.09 21.89
C HIS A 45 43.42 3.26 20.74
N GLN A 46 42.74 3.25 19.59
CA GLN A 46 43.37 2.96 18.30
C GLN A 46 43.17 4.12 17.35
N ALA A 47 44.30 4.50 16.76
CA ALA A 47 44.57 5.74 16.09
C ALA A 47 43.85 5.91 14.75
N SER A 48 43.64 7.17 14.41
CA SER A 48 43.40 7.66 13.07
C SER A 48 44.40 7.09 12.05
N THR A 49 43.89 6.56 10.95
CA THR A 49 44.60 6.49 9.68
C THR A 49 43.68 7.02 8.59
N SER A 50 44.09 8.15 8.02
CA SER A 50 43.54 8.75 6.82
C SER A 50 43.93 7.95 5.57
N ASP A 51 43.07 8.11 4.55
CA ASP A 51 43.34 8.05 3.11
C ASP A 51 43.73 6.71 2.47
N ALA A 52 42.74 6.09 1.83
CA ALA A 52 42.92 5.40 0.56
C ALA A 52 41.60 5.42 -0.26
N ASP A 53 41.59 6.28 -1.27
CA ASP A 53 41.16 5.99 -2.64
C ASP A 53 39.85 5.19 -2.83
N SER A 54 38.76 5.90 -3.14
CA SER A 54 37.58 5.28 -3.75
C SER A 54 37.36 5.87 -5.13
N THR A 55 37.89 5.14 -6.10
CA THR A 55 37.50 5.14 -7.51
C THR A 55 35.98 5.01 -7.64
N ASP A 56 35.39 5.78 -8.54
CA ASP A 56 33.98 5.80 -8.98
C ASP A 56 33.18 4.52 -8.67
N ALA A 57 32.31 4.61 -7.66
CA ALA A 57 31.28 3.62 -7.40
C ALA A 57 30.01 3.97 -8.20
N PRO A 58 29.47 3.06 -9.04
CA PRO A 58 28.21 3.27 -9.72
C PRO A 58 27.06 3.14 -8.70
N ASP A 59 26.32 4.24 -8.48
CA ASP A 59 24.95 4.32 -7.94
C ASP A 59 24.49 3.11 -7.08
N ALA A 60 25.20 2.86 -5.99
CA ALA A 60 24.90 1.78 -5.08
C ALA A 60 24.02 2.27 -3.91
N LEU A 61 22.85 1.63 -3.81
CA LEU A 61 22.04 1.41 -2.60
C LEU A 61 21.23 2.60 -2.05
N ARG A 62 20.00 2.74 -2.55
CA ARG A 62 18.84 2.90 -1.66
C ARG A 62 18.34 1.50 -1.28
N PRO A 63 18.53 1.02 -0.04
CA PRO A 63 18.23 -0.37 0.37
C PRO A 63 16.75 -0.80 0.33
N GLY A 64 15.82 0.09 -0.06
CA GLY A 64 14.38 -0.19 -0.10
C GLY A 64 13.73 -0.09 -1.47
N ALA A 65 14.48 0.19 -2.54
CA ALA A 65 13.89 0.47 -3.86
C ALA A 65 13.61 -0.79 -4.72
N GLY A 66 14.22 -1.94 -4.39
CA GLY A 66 14.11 -3.17 -5.18
C GLY A 66 12.69 -3.74 -5.31
N PRO A 67 11.98 -3.98 -4.19
CA PRO A 67 10.61 -4.52 -4.19
C PRO A 67 9.61 -3.68 -4.99
N VAL A 68 9.59 -2.37 -4.74
CA VAL A 68 8.68 -1.43 -5.41
C VAL A 68 9.01 -1.28 -6.89
N ARG A 69 10.29 -1.27 -7.26
CA ARG A 69 10.70 -1.19 -8.67
C ARG A 69 10.21 -2.42 -9.44
N ARG A 70 10.40 -3.62 -8.90
CA ARG A 70 9.89 -4.87 -9.49
C ARG A 70 8.37 -4.84 -9.66
N PHE A 71 7.65 -4.36 -8.63
CA PHE A 71 6.20 -4.20 -8.73
C PHE A 71 5.77 -3.24 -9.85
N PHE A 72 6.53 -2.16 -10.09
CA PHE A 72 6.23 -1.17 -11.12
C PHE A 72 6.73 -1.50 -12.53
N GLU A 73 7.57 -2.51 -12.69
CA GLU A 73 7.95 -3.04 -14.01
C GLU A 73 6.74 -3.58 -14.79
N HIS A 74 5.66 -3.93 -14.09
CA HIS A 74 4.42 -4.35 -14.71
C HIS A 74 3.65 -3.18 -15.35
N ASP A 75 2.98 -3.48 -16.47
CA ASP A 75 2.12 -2.55 -17.18
C ASP A 75 0.72 -2.50 -16.55
N PHE A 76 0.46 -1.39 -15.86
CA PHE A 76 -0.87 -1.13 -15.32
C PHE A 76 -1.78 -0.54 -16.38
N VAL A 77 -3.00 -1.05 -16.42
CA VAL A 77 -4.05 -0.56 -17.29
C VAL A 77 -4.51 0.84 -16.84
N THR A 78 -4.79 1.74 -17.78
CA THR A 78 -5.28 3.09 -17.44
C THR A 78 -6.63 3.02 -16.71
N THR A 79 -6.86 3.90 -15.74
CA THR A 79 -8.10 3.89 -14.94
C THR A 79 -9.36 4.06 -15.80
N ALA A 80 -9.30 4.84 -16.88
CA ALA A 80 -10.42 4.96 -17.81
C ALA A 80 -10.75 3.62 -18.49
N PHE A 81 -9.73 2.87 -18.92
CA PHE A 81 -9.92 1.55 -19.53
C PHE A 81 -10.44 0.52 -18.51
N VAL A 82 -10.01 0.58 -17.25
CA VAL A 82 -10.56 -0.24 -16.16
C VAL A 82 -12.07 -0.06 -16.05
N ILE A 83 -12.58 1.18 -16.09
CA ILE A 83 -14.02 1.46 -16.01
C ILE A 83 -14.76 0.87 -17.21
N VAL A 84 -14.23 1.06 -18.42
CA VAL A 84 -14.83 0.51 -19.65
C VAL A 84 -14.86 -1.01 -19.60
N LEU A 85 -13.78 -1.66 -19.17
CA LEU A 85 -13.70 -3.10 -19.07
C LEU A 85 -14.60 -3.68 -17.98
N GLN A 86 -14.72 -3.00 -16.82
CA GLN A 86 -15.65 -3.38 -15.77
C GLN A 86 -17.09 -3.48 -16.32
N ILE A 87 -17.52 -2.47 -17.09
CA ILE A 87 -18.85 -2.41 -17.67
C ILE A 87 -18.99 -3.47 -18.79
N GLY A 88 -18.05 -3.48 -19.75
CA GLY A 88 -18.14 -4.34 -20.93
C GLY A 88 -18.00 -5.83 -20.65
N THR A 89 -17.36 -6.21 -19.54
CA THR A 89 -17.17 -7.63 -19.16
C THR A 89 -18.08 -8.06 -18.02
N PHE A 90 -19.07 -7.24 -17.65
CA PHE A 90 -19.98 -7.53 -16.53
C PHE A 90 -19.26 -7.85 -15.21
N GLY A 91 -18.10 -7.22 -14.97
CA GLY A 91 -17.31 -7.43 -13.76
C GLY A 91 -16.42 -8.68 -13.75
N ILE A 92 -16.28 -9.41 -14.86
CA ILE A 92 -15.33 -10.54 -14.96
C ILE A 92 -13.89 -10.04 -15.00
N TRP A 93 -13.60 -9.03 -15.83
CA TRP A 93 -12.23 -8.50 -15.98
C TRP A 93 -11.60 -8.01 -14.66
N PRO A 94 -12.31 -7.27 -13.79
CA PRO A 94 -11.80 -6.88 -12.48
C PRO A 94 -11.24 -8.02 -11.65
N VAL A 95 -11.86 -9.21 -11.66
CA VAL A 95 -11.36 -10.35 -10.89
C VAL A 95 -10.04 -10.89 -11.47
N HIS A 96 -9.90 -10.91 -12.80
CA HIS A 96 -8.62 -11.20 -13.45
C HIS A 96 -7.55 -10.17 -13.06
N TYR A 97 -7.93 -8.90 -13.06
CA TYR A 97 -7.02 -7.83 -12.65
C TYR A 97 -6.64 -7.92 -11.17
N MET A 98 -7.58 -8.26 -10.29
CA MET A 98 -7.35 -8.51 -8.87
C MET A 98 -6.36 -9.65 -8.65
N LYS A 99 -6.46 -10.73 -9.43
CA LYS A 99 -5.52 -11.85 -9.43
C LYS A 99 -4.13 -11.39 -9.83
N GLN A 100 -4.00 -10.72 -10.97
CA GLN A 100 -2.71 -10.21 -11.47
C GLN A 100 -2.05 -9.27 -10.46
N LEU A 101 -2.79 -8.33 -9.89
CA LEU A 101 -2.30 -7.42 -8.85
C LEU A 101 -1.82 -8.14 -7.60
N THR A 102 -2.52 -9.21 -7.21
CA THR A 102 -2.14 -10.03 -6.05
C THR A 102 -0.85 -10.77 -6.33
N GLU A 103 -0.71 -11.38 -7.51
CA GLU A 103 0.49 -12.09 -7.95
C GLU A 103 1.71 -11.15 -8.03
N TRP A 104 1.55 -9.98 -8.67
CA TRP A 104 2.63 -8.98 -8.74
C TRP A 104 3.08 -8.50 -7.36
N LEU A 105 2.14 -8.37 -6.42
CA LEU A 105 2.45 -7.95 -5.06
C LEU A 105 3.15 -9.04 -4.25
N ASP A 106 2.72 -10.30 -4.41
CA ASP A 106 3.37 -11.45 -3.79
C ASP A 106 4.81 -11.62 -4.32
N ASP A 107 5.03 -11.45 -5.63
CA ASP A 107 6.37 -11.49 -6.27
C ASP A 107 7.29 -10.35 -5.80
N ALA A 108 6.71 -9.20 -5.43
CA ALA A 108 7.44 -8.06 -4.91
C ALA A 108 7.86 -8.24 -3.44
N GLN A 109 7.16 -9.06 -2.64
CA GLN A 109 7.38 -9.19 -1.19
C GLN A 109 7.56 -10.65 -0.71
N PRO A 110 8.55 -11.40 -1.21
CA PRO A 110 8.72 -12.81 -0.85
C PRO A 110 9.05 -13.03 0.64
N GLU A 111 9.79 -12.12 1.27
CA GLU A 111 10.13 -12.23 2.70
C GLU A 111 8.95 -11.96 3.63
N GLN A 112 8.02 -11.09 3.21
CA GLN A 112 6.87 -10.70 4.02
C GLN A 112 5.84 -11.83 4.11
N GLN A 113 5.93 -12.82 3.22
CA GLN A 113 5.09 -14.03 3.20
C GLN A 113 5.28 -14.91 4.46
N ASN A 114 6.42 -14.79 5.15
CA ASN A 114 6.70 -15.49 6.41
C ASN A 114 6.30 -14.69 7.66
N THR A 115 5.75 -13.48 7.49
CA THR A 115 5.28 -12.64 8.60
C THR A 115 3.75 -12.54 8.63
N VAL A 116 3.24 -12.08 9.77
CA VAL A 116 1.84 -12.11 10.25
C VAL A 116 0.79 -11.49 9.30
N LEU A 117 1.15 -10.86 8.17
CA LEU A 117 0.15 -10.34 7.23
C LEU A 117 -0.49 -11.49 6.44
N PRO A 118 -1.80 -11.74 6.59
CA PRO A 118 -2.47 -12.84 5.92
C PRO A 118 -2.39 -12.63 4.41
N SER A 119 -1.93 -13.67 3.70
CA SER A 119 -1.99 -13.68 2.25
C SER A 119 -3.42 -13.69 1.75
N ILE A 120 -3.62 -13.14 0.56
CA ILE A 120 -4.90 -13.27 -0.13
C ILE A 120 -4.98 -14.74 -0.56
N SER A 121 -5.84 -15.51 0.09
CA SER A 121 -5.88 -16.96 -0.11
C SER A 121 -6.34 -17.32 -1.53
N VAL A 122 -5.84 -18.44 -2.04
CA VAL A 122 -6.20 -18.94 -3.37
C VAL A 122 -7.68 -19.29 -3.43
N GLU A 123 -8.24 -19.84 -2.35
CA GLU A 123 -9.66 -20.16 -2.21
C GLU A 123 -10.52 -18.90 -2.26
N PHE A 124 -10.06 -17.81 -1.62
CA PHE A 124 -10.75 -16.52 -1.66
C PHE A 124 -10.76 -15.94 -3.09
N MET A 125 -9.67 -16.05 -3.83
CA MET A 125 -9.63 -15.63 -5.23
C MET A 125 -10.53 -16.50 -6.11
N ALA A 126 -10.51 -17.82 -5.91
CA ALA A 126 -11.40 -18.75 -6.61
C ALA A 126 -12.88 -18.43 -6.35
N ALA A 127 -13.25 -18.10 -5.12
CA ALA A 127 -14.60 -17.66 -4.79
C ALA A 127 -14.97 -16.38 -5.56
N ASN A 128 -14.09 -15.37 -5.60
CA ASN A 128 -14.33 -14.15 -6.39
C ASN A 128 -14.58 -14.46 -7.86
N PHE A 129 -13.81 -15.39 -8.46
CA PHE A 129 -14.03 -15.84 -9.83
C PHE A 129 -15.41 -16.46 -10.01
N VAL A 130 -15.76 -17.45 -9.19
CA VAL A 130 -17.06 -18.12 -9.28
C VAL A 130 -18.21 -17.12 -9.17
N PHE A 131 -18.17 -16.21 -8.20
CA PHE A 131 -19.24 -15.22 -8.02
C PHE A 131 -19.29 -14.21 -9.17
N ALA A 132 -18.17 -13.76 -9.72
CA ALA A 132 -18.17 -12.83 -10.85
C ALA A 132 -18.74 -13.48 -12.13
N TYR A 133 -18.34 -14.71 -12.45
CA TYR A 133 -18.89 -15.43 -13.60
C TYR A 133 -20.37 -15.76 -13.41
N THR A 134 -20.77 -16.15 -12.19
CA THR A 134 -22.19 -16.40 -11.89
C THR A 134 -23.01 -15.11 -11.98
N ASN A 135 -22.46 -13.97 -11.53
CA ASN A 135 -23.12 -12.66 -11.63
C ASN A 135 -23.31 -12.23 -13.09
N ALA A 136 -22.27 -12.40 -13.92
CA ALA A 136 -22.35 -12.11 -15.35
C ALA A 136 -23.39 -13.01 -16.03
N GLY A 137 -23.39 -14.31 -15.73
CA GLY A 137 -24.40 -15.25 -16.22
C GLY A 137 -25.82 -14.89 -15.79
N ALA A 138 -26.03 -14.56 -14.51
CA ALA A 138 -27.33 -14.12 -13.99
C ALA A 138 -27.80 -12.82 -14.66
N THR A 139 -26.89 -11.88 -14.92
CA THR A 139 -27.19 -10.63 -15.64
C THR A 139 -27.65 -10.93 -17.06
N LEU A 140 -26.97 -11.82 -17.78
CA LEU A 140 -27.36 -12.22 -19.14
C LEU A 140 -28.70 -12.96 -19.17
N LEU A 141 -28.95 -13.86 -18.22
CA LEU A 141 -30.24 -14.55 -18.11
C LEU A 141 -31.38 -13.60 -17.78
N SER A 142 -31.14 -12.61 -16.91
CA SER A 142 -32.09 -11.54 -16.59
C SER A 142 -32.49 -10.69 -17.80
N LEU A 143 -31.62 -10.56 -18.81
CA LEU A 143 -31.96 -9.86 -20.06
C LEU A 143 -32.89 -10.69 -20.96
N SER A 144 -32.86 -12.02 -20.83
CA SER A 144 -33.68 -12.93 -21.65
C SER A 144 -35.08 -13.15 -21.08
N ASP A 145 -35.23 -13.16 -19.75
CA ASP A 145 -36.50 -13.46 -19.07
C ASP A 145 -36.68 -12.51 -17.87
N ALA A 146 -36.96 -11.24 -18.19
CA ALA A 146 -37.00 -10.15 -17.22
C ALA A 146 -38.17 -10.24 -16.23
N GLU A 147 -39.21 -11.03 -16.53
CA GLU A 147 -40.40 -11.16 -15.68
C GLU A 147 -40.21 -12.16 -14.54
N ASN A 148 -39.17 -12.97 -14.60
CA ASN A 148 -38.94 -14.03 -13.63
C ASN A 148 -38.23 -13.49 -12.37
N LEU A 149 -39.05 -13.12 -11.38
CA LEU A 149 -38.62 -12.56 -10.09
C LEU A 149 -37.51 -13.39 -9.41
N ALA A 150 -37.51 -14.71 -9.59
CA ALA A 150 -36.50 -15.59 -9.00
C ALA A 150 -35.08 -15.29 -9.51
N TYR A 151 -34.91 -15.02 -10.81
CA TYR A 151 -33.60 -14.68 -11.37
C TYR A 151 -33.11 -13.31 -10.89
N SER A 152 -34.02 -12.34 -10.78
CA SER A 152 -33.68 -11.01 -10.26
C SER A 152 -33.19 -11.08 -8.80
N VAL A 153 -33.92 -11.78 -7.93
CA VAL A 153 -33.54 -11.92 -6.51
C VAL A 153 -32.22 -12.68 -6.37
N PHE A 154 -32.06 -13.79 -7.11
CA PHE A 154 -30.85 -14.59 -7.08
C PHE A 154 -29.63 -13.80 -7.60
N GLY A 155 -29.78 -13.10 -8.72
CA GLY A 155 -28.74 -12.22 -9.26
C GLY A 155 -28.35 -11.11 -8.29
N SER A 156 -29.33 -10.47 -7.63
CA SER A 156 -29.06 -9.44 -6.61
C SER A 156 -28.26 -9.98 -5.43
N LEU A 157 -28.56 -11.20 -4.95
CA LEU A 157 -27.83 -11.82 -3.85
C LEU A 157 -26.37 -12.11 -4.23
N ILE A 158 -26.15 -12.68 -5.41
CA ILE A 158 -24.81 -12.97 -5.95
C ILE A 158 -24.03 -11.69 -6.12
N SER A 159 -24.64 -10.66 -6.70
CA SER A 159 -24.01 -9.35 -6.89
C SER A 159 -23.59 -8.75 -5.55
N LEU A 160 -24.42 -8.86 -4.51
CA LEU A 160 -24.09 -8.36 -3.17
C LEU A 160 -22.88 -9.11 -2.59
N ILE A 161 -22.86 -10.44 -2.69
CA ILE A 161 -21.73 -11.25 -2.22
C ILE A 161 -20.45 -10.89 -2.98
N ALA A 162 -20.54 -10.76 -4.32
CA ALA A 162 -19.41 -10.34 -5.14
C ALA A 162 -18.87 -8.98 -4.68
N VAL A 163 -19.72 -7.98 -4.47
CA VAL A 163 -19.32 -6.65 -3.98
C VAL A 163 -18.61 -6.74 -2.64
N VAL A 164 -19.14 -7.50 -1.67
CA VAL A 164 -18.50 -7.70 -0.36
C VAL A 164 -17.11 -8.31 -0.52
N LEU A 165 -16.96 -9.34 -1.37
CA LEU A 165 -15.65 -9.95 -1.63
C LEU A 165 -14.67 -8.96 -2.27
N HIS A 166 -15.12 -8.13 -3.22
CA HIS A 166 -14.28 -7.10 -3.83
C HIS A 166 -13.83 -6.04 -2.81
N VAL A 167 -14.71 -5.64 -1.89
CA VAL A 167 -14.37 -4.71 -0.80
C VAL A 167 -13.33 -5.34 0.12
N VAL A 168 -13.56 -6.57 0.59
CA VAL A 168 -12.61 -7.28 1.46
C VAL A 168 -11.24 -7.41 0.77
N TRP A 169 -11.22 -7.76 -0.51
CA TRP A 169 -10.00 -7.79 -1.30
C TRP A 169 -9.31 -6.43 -1.36
N ALA A 170 -10.06 -5.35 -1.64
CA ALA A 170 -9.50 -4.01 -1.78
C ALA A 170 -8.83 -3.54 -0.47
N PHE A 171 -9.45 -3.85 0.67
CA PHE A 171 -8.85 -3.57 1.98
C PHE A 171 -7.61 -4.42 2.26
N LYS A 172 -7.62 -5.73 1.94
CA LYS A 172 -6.44 -6.58 2.07
C LYS A 172 -5.28 -6.09 1.20
N LEU A 173 -5.56 -5.79 -0.07
CA LEU A 173 -4.57 -5.29 -1.01
C LEU A 173 -3.99 -3.95 -0.52
N ARG A 174 -4.85 -3.01 -0.10
CA ARG A 174 -4.45 -1.72 0.47
C ARG A 174 -3.47 -1.88 1.63
N THR A 175 -3.73 -2.77 2.58
CA THR A 175 -2.85 -2.98 3.74
C THR A 175 -1.46 -3.45 3.31
N ARG A 176 -1.40 -4.39 2.36
CA ARG A 176 -0.14 -4.91 1.81
C ARG A 176 0.62 -3.83 1.02
N LEU A 177 -0.10 -3.11 0.18
CA LEU A 177 0.43 -1.96 -0.54
C LEU A 177 0.99 -0.90 0.42
N HIS A 178 0.28 -0.59 1.50
CA HIS A 178 0.78 0.36 2.51
C HIS A 178 2.09 -0.12 3.15
N ALA A 179 2.20 -1.43 3.45
CA ALA A 179 3.45 -2.01 3.96
C ALA A 179 4.60 -1.89 2.96
N LEU A 180 4.32 -2.18 1.67
CA LEU A 180 5.28 -2.02 0.58
C LEU A 180 5.73 -0.56 0.41
N TRP A 181 4.81 0.40 0.51
CA TRP A 181 5.14 1.82 0.38
C TRP A 181 5.93 2.36 1.57
N HIS A 182 5.57 1.93 2.77
CA HIS A 182 6.21 2.39 3.99
C HIS A 182 7.69 1.98 4.03
N SER A 183 8.04 0.78 3.53
CA SER A 183 9.43 0.33 3.49
C SER A 183 10.29 1.14 2.49
N THR A 184 9.71 1.61 1.38
CA THR A 184 10.46 2.29 0.33
C THR A 184 10.53 3.81 0.48
N PHE A 185 9.44 4.48 0.85
CA PHE A 185 9.36 5.95 0.78
C PHE A 185 9.42 6.65 2.13
N GLN A 186 9.35 5.92 3.25
CA GLN A 186 9.26 6.42 4.65
C GLN A 186 8.10 7.40 4.93
N HIS A 187 7.50 8.00 3.92
CA HIS A 187 6.31 8.82 3.96
C HIS A 187 5.20 8.00 3.32
N ALA A 188 4.33 7.45 4.15
CA ALA A 188 3.16 6.72 3.69
C ALA A 188 2.31 7.65 2.81
N GLY A 189 2.28 7.40 1.50
CA GLY A 189 1.25 7.98 0.66
C GLY A 189 -0.09 7.57 1.24
N VAL A 190 -0.84 8.52 1.80
CA VAL A 190 -2.10 8.23 2.50
C VAL A 190 -3.07 7.61 1.49
N LEU A 191 -3.21 6.30 1.53
CA LEU A 191 -4.33 5.62 0.90
C LEU A 191 -5.56 6.03 1.74
N SER A 192 -6.64 6.53 1.15
CA SER A 192 -7.88 6.86 1.89
C SER A 192 -8.75 5.62 2.06
N SER A 193 -9.08 5.24 3.30
CA SER A 193 -9.91 4.04 3.58
C SER A 193 -11.31 4.18 2.99
N PHE A 194 -11.86 5.40 3.05
CA PHE A 194 -13.15 5.73 2.48
C PHE A 194 -13.16 5.57 0.95
N LEU A 195 -12.12 6.06 0.26
CA LEU A 195 -12.03 5.89 -1.20
C LEU A 195 -11.80 4.43 -1.59
N THR A 196 -11.03 3.66 -0.81
CA THR A 196 -10.92 2.21 -1.02
C THR A 196 -12.27 1.49 -0.89
N LEU A 197 -13.11 1.90 0.08
CA LEU A 197 -14.45 1.34 0.25
C LEU A 197 -15.37 1.66 -0.94
N VAL A 198 -15.41 2.93 -1.36
CA VAL A 198 -16.38 3.42 -2.36
C VAL A 198 -15.97 3.06 -3.79
N LEU A 199 -14.68 3.18 -4.11
CA LEU A 199 -14.18 3.05 -5.49
C LEU A 199 -13.39 1.74 -5.72
N GLY A 200 -13.04 1.01 -4.66
CA GLY A 200 -12.40 -0.30 -4.74
C GLY A 200 -11.20 -0.36 -5.69
N VAL A 201 -11.31 -1.23 -6.69
CA VAL A 201 -10.29 -1.47 -7.74
C VAL A 201 -9.92 -0.18 -8.50
N ILE A 202 -10.89 0.69 -8.79
CA ILE A 202 -10.66 1.92 -9.59
C ILE A 202 -9.74 2.88 -8.85
N TYR A 203 -10.01 3.13 -7.57
CA TYR A 203 -9.20 4.02 -6.75
C TYR A 203 -7.80 3.46 -6.52
N LEU A 204 -7.70 2.15 -6.25
CA LEU A 204 -6.41 1.49 -6.12
C LEU A 204 -5.60 1.63 -7.40
N ASN A 205 -6.19 1.33 -8.57
CA ASN A 205 -5.52 1.47 -9.86
C ASN A 205 -5.03 2.90 -10.13
N PHE A 206 -5.87 3.90 -9.88
CA PHE A 206 -5.50 5.31 -10.01
C PHE A 206 -4.31 5.68 -9.13
N LYS A 207 -4.29 5.21 -7.88
CA LYS A 207 -3.17 5.46 -6.96
C LYS A 207 -1.91 4.73 -7.38
N LEU A 208 -2.00 3.48 -7.85
CA LEU A 208 -0.87 2.73 -8.38
C LEU A 208 -0.21 3.47 -9.54
N LEU A 209 -0.99 3.92 -10.52
CA LEU A 209 -0.50 4.70 -11.65
C LEU A 209 0.13 6.03 -11.21
N SER A 210 -0.51 6.73 -10.28
CA SER A 210 0.01 7.99 -9.73
C SER A 210 1.36 7.80 -9.04
N LEU A 211 1.57 6.64 -8.42
CA LEU A 211 2.81 6.32 -7.71
C LEU A 211 3.90 5.83 -8.69
N LYS A 212 3.54 5.04 -9.72
CA LYS A 212 4.45 4.66 -10.81
C LYS A 212 5.02 5.91 -11.49
N ALA A 213 4.16 6.87 -11.83
CA ALA A 213 4.57 8.13 -12.46
C ALA A 213 5.50 9.00 -11.59
N ARG A 214 5.50 8.83 -10.26
CA ARG A 214 6.43 9.52 -9.35
C ARG A 214 7.75 8.78 -9.16
N ALA A 215 7.74 7.47 -9.37
CA ALA A 215 8.90 6.62 -9.20
C ALA A 215 9.80 6.58 -10.44
N GLU A 216 9.24 6.82 -11.64
CA GLU A 216 10.01 6.94 -12.87
C GLU A 216 10.78 8.28 -12.90
N PRO A 217 12.12 8.27 -12.96
CA PRO A 217 12.89 9.50 -13.10
C PRO A 217 12.59 10.13 -14.46
N THR A 218 12.19 11.40 -14.46
CA THR A 218 12.01 12.20 -15.69
C THR A 218 13.27 12.06 -16.56
N PRO A 219 13.13 11.68 -17.84
CA PRO A 219 14.28 11.58 -18.73
C PRO A 219 14.97 12.95 -18.79
N ARG A 220 16.26 12.97 -18.42
CA ARG A 220 17.11 14.14 -18.65
C ARG A 220 17.18 14.32 -20.17
N THR A 221 16.53 15.37 -20.66
CA THR A 221 16.58 15.81 -22.05
C THR A 221 17.78 16.73 -22.24
#